data_AF-A0A069QSV7-F1
#
_entry.id   AF-A0A069QSV7-F1
#
_cell.length_a   1.000
_cell.length_b   1.000
_cell.length_c   1.000
_cell.angle_alpha   90.00
_cell.angle_beta   90.00
_cell.angle_gamma   90.00
#
_symmetry.space_group_name_H-M   'P 1'
#
loop_
_entity.id
_entity.type
_entity.pdbx_description
1 polymer ?
#
loop_
_entity_poly.entity_id
_entity_poly.type
_entity_poly.pdbx_seq_one_letter_code
_entity_poly.pdbx_strand_id
1 'polypeptide(L)'
;MQRIFYLLFAALLMMGCKQVKNESGKDTVLTKDTVQTSVKPVAVAQTELKTNPLEFIPQGYELFSRCEGDLNKDGKPDVVLMIKGTEKSKWVDDEYRGRLDRNRRGLVILFKRDGGYELIAENDECFSSENEDGGVYYAPELSLEINKNTLVLHYAHGRYGYWQYIFRYQNNDFELIGYYGSSNRGPIVVNITDVNFSTRTCVYKDNINSDDDEAEEKFKVKTVKFKRKNLIKLSEITDFDELDLGLPDDEQ
;
A
#
# COMPACT_ATOMS: atom_id res chain seq x y z
N MET A 1 24.29 27.95 -53.56
CA MET A 1 23.20 28.91 -53.30
C MET A 1 22.91 28.85 -51.81
N GLN A 2 23.11 29.91 -51.01
CA GLN A 2 22.17 31.04 -50.80
C GLN A 2 20.77 30.54 -50.39
N ARG A 3 20.15 30.98 -49.28
CA ARG A 3 20.32 32.22 -48.48
C ARG A 3 19.92 32.02 -47.00
N ILE A 4 20.51 32.84 -46.12
CA ILE A 4 19.96 33.21 -44.81
C ILE A 4 18.89 34.30 -45.04
N PHE A 5 17.83 34.33 -44.22
CA PHE A 5 17.11 35.57 -43.92
C PHE A 5 16.64 35.60 -42.46
N TYR A 6 17.06 36.64 -41.74
CA TYR A 6 16.50 37.02 -40.43
C TYR A 6 15.25 37.88 -40.64
N LEU A 7 14.38 37.95 -39.63
CA LEU A 7 13.61 39.17 -39.36
C LEU A 7 13.21 39.21 -37.86
N LEU A 8 13.81 40.16 -37.12
CA LEU A 8 13.28 40.60 -35.84
C LEU A 8 12.03 41.45 -36.09
N PHE A 9 11.12 41.48 -35.11
CA PHE A 9 10.33 42.67 -34.82
C PHE A 9 10.29 42.92 -33.32
N ALA A 10 10.54 44.16 -32.92
CA ALA A 10 10.54 44.60 -31.53
C ALA A 10 9.86 45.97 -31.41
N ALA A 11 8.93 46.11 -30.47
CA ALA A 11 8.50 47.36 -29.84
C ALA A 11 7.75 47.01 -28.54
N LEU A 12 8.02 47.50 -27.33
CA LEU A 12 8.28 48.86 -26.78
C LEU A 12 7.03 49.60 -26.24
N LEU A 13 7.24 50.23 -25.07
CA LEU A 13 6.38 51.19 -24.32
C LEU A 13 5.14 50.55 -23.63
N MET A 14 4.63 51.00 -22.46
CA MET A 14 5.03 52.07 -21.51
C MET A 14 4.37 51.91 -20.12
N MET A 15 4.93 52.56 -19.08
CA MET A 15 4.30 52.97 -17.78
C MET A 15 3.80 51.87 -16.79
N GLY A 16 3.81 52.04 -15.47
CA GLY A 16 4.37 53.12 -14.62
C GLY A 16 3.51 53.45 -13.38
N CYS A 17 4.10 53.47 -12.16
CA CYS A 17 3.48 53.86 -10.86
C CYS A 17 2.36 52.92 -10.31
N LYS A 18 2.04 52.84 -9.00
CA LYS A 18 2.53 53.50 -7.76
C LYS A 18 2.21 52.65 -6.51
N GLN A 19 2.94 52.82 -5.39
CA GLN A 19 2.57 52.31 -4.05
C GLN A 19 1.64 53.28 -3.30
N VAL A 20 0.67 52.78 -2.52
CA VAL A 20 0.16 53.27 -1.20
C VAL A 20 -0.48 52.05 -0.50
N LYS A 21 0.02 51.50 0.61
CA LYS A 21 -0.09 51.85 2.04
C LYS A 21 -1.47 51.65 2.71
N ASN A 22 -1.41 50.80 3.74
CA ASN A 22 -2.34 50.38 4.81
C ASN A 22 -3.26 51.46 5.43
N GLU A 23 -4.45 51.03 5.90
CA GLU A 23 -4.93 51.05 7.32
C GLU A 23 -6.44 50.66 7.36
N SER A 24 -6.86 49.64 8.14
CA SER A 24 -7.32 49.70 9.54
C SER A 24 -8.64 50.46 9.77
N GLY A 25 -9.72 49.77 10.19
CA GLY A 25 -10.84 50.45 10.89
C GLY A 25 -12.28 49.92 10.76
N LYS A 26 -12.62 48.90 11.56
CA LYS A 26 -13.93 48.67 12.26
C LYS A 26 -15.28 48.41 11.55
N ASP A 27 -15.92 47.36 12.09
CA ASP A 27 -17.33 47.18 12.47
C ASP A 27 -18.47 47.56 11.49
N THR A 28 -19.10 46.55 10.89
CA THR A 28 -20.58 46.41 10.87
C THR A 28 -20.96 44.93 10.72
N VAL A 29 -21.84 44.43 11.59
CA VAL A 29 -22.42 43.08 11.51
C VAL A 29 -23.68 43.13 10.67
N LEU A 30 -23.79 42.30 9.62
CA LEU A 30 -25.01 41.53 9.32
C LEU A 30 -24.78 40.40 8.30
N THR A 31 -25.15 39.19 8.72
CA THR A 31 -25.51 37.97 7.95
C THR A 31 -25.45 37.99 6.40
N LYS A 32 -24.70 37.03 5.82
CA LYS A 32 -25.23 36.20 4.72
C LYS A 32 -24.47 34.87 4.59
N ASP A 33 -25.20 33.76 4.63
CA ASP A 33 -24.68 32.46 4.22
C ASP A 33 -24.34 32.45 2.74
N THR A 34 -23.10 32.10 2.40
CA THR A 34 -22.75 31.53 1.09
C THR A 34 -21.49 30.69 1.28
N VAL A 35 -21.65 29.37 1.37
CA VAL A 35 -20.54 28.43 1.36
C VAL A 35 -19.84 28.53 0.01
N GLN A 36 -18.65 29.13 -0.02
CA GLN A 36 -17.76 29.05 -1.17
C GLN A 36 -17.16 27.64 -1.22
N THR A 37 -17.83 26.73 -1.90
CA THR A 37 -17.22 25.46 -2.31
C THR A 37 -16.09 25.77 -3.29
N SER A 38 -14.88 25.90 -2.77
CA SER A 38 -13.66 26.03 -3.56
C SER A 38 -13.40 24.71 -4.28
N VAL A 39 -13.98 24.56 -5.46
CA VAL A 39 -13.65 23.44 -6.36
C VAL A 39 -12.26 23.70 -6.93
N LYS A 40 -11.25 23.18 -6.23
CA LYS A 40 -9.87 23.09 -6.72
C LYS A 40 -9.91 22.33 -8.06
N PRO A 41 -9.36 22.85 -9.17
CA PRO A 41 -9.39 22.14 -10.44
C PRO A 41 -8.66 20.81 -10.31
N VAL A 42 -9.36 19.70 -10.55
CA VAL A 42 -8.71 18.40 -10.77
C VAL A 42 -8.05 18.49 -12.14
N ALA A 43 -6.76 18.82 -12.14
CA ALA A 43 -5.92 18.62 -13.31
C ALA A 43 -5.91 17.11 -13.59
N VAL A 44 -6.45 16.71 -14.74
CA VAL A 44 -6.32 15.33 -15.22
C VAL A 44 -4.85 15.13 -15.56
N ALA A 45 -4.11 14.49 -14.66
CA ALA A 45 -2.75 14.08 -14.91
C ALA A 45 -2.77 13.12 -16.11
N GLN A 46 -1.99 13.42 -17.14
CA GLN A 46 -1.73 12.46 -18.22
C GLN A 46 -0.83 11.37 -17.63
N THR A 47 -1.33 10.14 -17.52
CA THR A 47 -0.54 9.03 -16.97
C THR A 47 0.67 8.79 -17.87
N GLU A 48 1.87 9.03 -17.34
CA GLU A 48 3.11 8.81 -18.05
C GLU A 48 3.33 7.30 -18.23
N LEU A 49 3.49 6.85 -19.48
CA LEU A 49 3.88 5.47 -19.76
C LEU A 49 5.40 5.38 -19.88
N LYS A 50 6.02 4.51 -19.08
CA LYS A 50 7.47 4.24 -19.14
C LYS A 50 7.73 2.81 -19.60
N THR A 51 8.80 2.59 -20.36
CA THR A 51 9.07 1.26 -20.93
C THR A 51 9.73 0.31 -19.92
N ASN A 52 10.57 0.85 -19.03
CA ASN A 52 11.17 0.11 -17.91
C ASN A 52 10.35 0.39 -16.63
N PRO A 53 9.81 -0.66 -15.96
CA PRO A 53 9.01 -0.47 -14.74
C PRO A 53 9.82 0.13 -13.58
N LEU A 54 11.15 -0.04 -13.56
CA LEU A 54 12.00 0.51 -12.49
C LEU A 54 12.09 2.04 -12.52
N GLU A 55 11.69 2.70 -13.61
CA GLU A 55 11.58 4.16 -13.70
C GLU A 55 10.40 4.74 -12.90
N PHE A 56 9.57 3.88 -12.28
CA PHE A 56 8.52 4.27 -11.33
C PHE A 56 8.95 4.15 -9.86
N ILE A 57 10.17 3.71 -9.55
CA ILE A 57 10.67 3.73 -8.18
C ILE A 57 10.90 5.19 -7.75
N PRO A 58 10.30 5.68 -6.65
CA PRO A 58 10.44 7.07 -6.23
C PRO A 58 11.86 7.42 -5.80
N GLN A 59 12.22 8.70 -5.89
CA GLN A 59 13.52 9.17 -5.41
C GLN A 59 13.64 8.94 -3.89
N GLY A 60 14.74 8.34 -3.46
CA GLY A 60 14.97 7.97 -2.06
C GLY A 60 14.66 6.51 -1.76
N TYR A 61 14.15 5.75 -2.74
CA TYR A 61 13.90 4.32 -2.63
C TYR A 61 14.77 3.49 -3.60
N GLU A 62 14.93 2.22 -3.28
CA GLU A 62 15.52 1.20 -4.15
C GLU A 62 14.60 -0.03 -4.30
N LEU A 63 14.87 -0.87 -5.29
CA LEU A 63 14.13 -2.11 -5.51
C LEU A 63 14.49 -3.15 -4.45
N PHE A 64 13.52 -3.58 -3.65
CA PHE A 64 13.70 -4.67 -2.69
C PHE A 64 13.35 -6.03 -3.29
N SER A 65 12.20 -6.14 -3.96
CA SER A 65 11.77 -7.36 -4.64
C SER A 65 10.76 -7.04 -5.75
N ARG A 66 10.44 -8.04 -6.59
CA ARG A 66 9.52 -7.88 -7.73
C ARG A 66 8.76 -9.18 -7.99
N CYS A 67 7.48 -9.06 -8.34
CA CYS A 67 6.72 -10.13 -8.98
C CYS A 67 6.00 -9.62 -10.24
N GLU A 68 5.62 -10.55 -11.12
CA GLU A 68 4.93 -10.27 -12.38
C GLU A 68 3.73 -11.21 -12.54
N GLY A 69 2.67 -10.73 -13.17
CA GLY A 69 1.46 -11.52 -13.43
C GLY A 69 0.28 -10.64 -13.81
N ASP A 70 -0.73 -11.22 -14.43
CA ASP A 70 -1.95 -10.51 -14.82
C ASP A 70 -2.81 -10.19 -13.58
N LEU A 71 -2.93 -8.91 -13.20
CA LEU A 71 -3.76 -8.46 -12.08
C LEU A 71 -5.12 -7.92 -12.53
N ASN A 72 -5.23 -7.47 -13.78
CA ASN A 72 -6.37 -6.71 -14.28
C ASN A 72 -7.31 -7.52 -15.21
N LYS A 73 -6.90 -8.72 -15.63
CA LYS A 73 -7.55 -9.69 -16.53
C LYS A 73 -7.49 -9.35 -18.03
N ASP A 74 -6.53 -8.54 -18.46
CA ASP A 74 -6.27 -8.26 -19.89
C ASP A 74 -5.28 -9.26 -20.54
N GLY A 75 -4.72 -10.20 -19.77
CA GLY A 75 -3.79 -11.22 -20.24
C GLY A 75 -2.35 -10.73 -20.43
N LYS A 76 -2.03 -9.50 -20.04
CA LYS A 76 -0.66 -8.96 -20.06
C LYS A 76 -0.01 -9.09 -18.67
N PRO A 77 1.32 -9.25 -18.57
CA PRO A 77 2.01 -9.34 -17.29
C PRO A 77 2.16 -7.95 -16.67
N ASP A 78 1.30 -7.64 -15.70
CA ASP A 78 1.46 -6.49 -14.81
C ASP A 78 2.66 -6.71 -13.88
N VAL A 79 3.18 -5.62 -13.29
CA VAL A 79 4.38 -5.64 -12.45
C VAL A 79 4.07 -5.06 -11.07
N VAL A 80 4.50 -5.76 -10.02
CA VAL A 80 4.52 -5.22 -8.66
C VAL A 80 5.97 -5.16 -8.19
N LEU A 81 6.39 -3.99 -7.75
CA LEU A 81 7.69 -3.75 -7.12
C LEU A 81 7.48 -3.59 -5.62
N MET A 82 8.22 -4.32 -4.82
CA MET A 82 8.48 -3.91 -3.44
C MET A 82 9.67 -2.96 -3.45
N ILE A 83 9.50 -1.78 -2.85
CA ILE A 83 10.55 -0.78 -2.72
C ILE A 83 10.99 -0.67 -1.25
N LYS A 84 12.22 -0.21 -0.99
CA LYS A 84 12.73 0.09 0.35
C LYS A 84 13.35 1.49 0.38
N GLY A 85 13.09 2.25 1.44
CA GLY A 85 13.71 3.55 1.64
C GLY A 85 15.24 3.46 1.78
N THR A 86 15.95 4.56 1.55
CA THR A 86 17.42 4.61 1.61
C THR A 86 17.96 5.67 2.59
N GLU A 87 17.12 6.13 3.52
CA GLU A 87 17.50 7.14 4.51
C GLU A 87 18.62 6.64 5.43
N LYS A 88 19.73 7.40 5.48
CA LYS A 88 20.87 7.10 6.36
C LYS A 88 20.53 7.23 7.85
N SER A 89 19.49 7.99 8.19
CA SER A 89 18.90 8.19 9.52
C SER A 89 18.24 6.93 10.10
N LYS A 90 17.79 6.00 9.25
CA LYS A 90 17.10 4.76 9.64
C LYS A 90 18.05 3.58 9.83
N TRP A 91 19.35 3.79 9.71
CA TRP A 91 20.35 2.77 10.03
C TRP A 91 20.63 2.79 11.53
N VAL A 92 20.58 1.63 12.17
CA VAL A 92 20.79 1.44 13.61
C VAL A 92 21.88 0.42 13.86
N ASP A 93 22.64 0.58 14.94
CA ASP A 93 23.60 -0.43 15.39
C ASP A 93 22.95 -1.29 16.47
N ASP A 94 22.82 -2.59 16.20
CA ASP A 94 22.28 -3.63 17.08
C ASP A 94 23.44 -4.37 17.78
N GLU A 95 23.28 -4.68 19.07
CA GLU A 95 24.33 -5.30 19.91
C GLU A 95 24.81 -6.65 19.37
N TYR A 96 23.94 -7.44 18.73
CA TYR A 96 24.22 -8.81 18.28
C TYR A 96 24.20 -8.95 16.76
N ARG A 97 23.35 -8.18 16.07
CA ARG A 97 23.16 -8.24 14.61
C ARG A 97 24.05 -7.24 13.87
N GLY A 98 24.72 -6.33 14.58
CA GLY A 98 25.56 -5.29 13.99
C GLY A 98 24.73 -4.19 13.34
N ARG A 99 25.25 -3.60 12.25
CA ARG A 99 24.61 -2.44 11.64
C ARG A 99 23.45 -2.85 10.71
N LEU A 100 22.23 -2.52 11.14
CA LEU A 100 20.97 -2.85 10.47
C LEU A 100 20.37 -1.66 9.73
N ASP A 101 19.68 -1.95 8.63
CA ASP A 101 18.91 -0.98 7.87
C ASP A 101 17.41 -1.12 8.18
N ARG A 102 16.87 -0.21 8.99
CA ARG A 102 15.45 -0.14 9.39
C ARG A 102 14.64 0.82 8.51
N ASN A 103 15.07 1.10 7.28
CA ASN A 103 14.20 1.76 6.31
C ASN A 103 12.94 0.92 6.07
N ARG A 104 11.78 1.60 6.01
CA ARG A 104 10.48 1.01 5.69
C ARG A 104 10.43 0.60 4.22
N ARG A 105 9.48 -0.27 3.91
CA ARG A 105 9.23 -0.82 2.58
C ARG A 105 7.82 -0.44 2.12
N GLY A 106 7.59 -0.54 0.81
CA GLY A 106 6.31 -0.21 0.19
C GLY A 106 6.09 -0.92 -1.13
N LEU A 107 5.04 -0.52 -1.85
CA LEU A 107 4.60 -1.08 -3.12
C LEU A 107 4.48 -0.02 -4.21
N VAL A 108 4.89 -0.41 -5.42
CA VAL A 108 4.55 0.26 -6.67
C VAL A 108 3.91 -0.79 -7.58
N ILE A 109 2.66 -0.56 -7.99
CA ILE A 109 1.89 -1.46 -8.85
C ILE A 109 1.66 -0.82 -10.21
N LEU A 110 2.07 -1.54 -11.26
CA LEU A 110 2.12 -1.06 -12.62
C LEU A 110 1.35 -1.99 -13.56
N PHE A 111 0.40 -1.47 -14.34
CA PHE A 111 -0.26 -2.26 -15.38
C PHE A 111 0.46 -2.19 -16.71
N LYS A 112 0.46 -3.32 -17.43
CA LYS A 112 1.09 -3.40 -18.74
C LYS A 112 0.19 -2.78 -19.80
N ARG A 113 0.66 -1.71 -20.44
CA ARG A 113 -0.04 -1.03 -21.54
C ARG A 113 0.71 -1.16 -22.85
N ASP A 114 0.02 -0.82 -23.93
CA ASP A 114 0.65 -0.72 -25.24
C ASP A 114 1.57 0.51 -25.23
N GLY A 115 2.87 0.29 -25.46
CA GLY A 115 3.90 1.33 -25.37
C GLY A 115 4.62 1.44 -24.02
N GLY A 116 4.18 0.77 -22.94
CA GLY A 116 4.87 0.89 -21.65
C GLY A 116 4.21 0.18 -20.47
N TYR A 117 4.43 0.75 -19.29
CA TYR A 117 3.78 0.45 -18.02
C TYR A 117 3.10 1.72 -17.51
N GLU A 118 1.93 1.58 -16.91
CA GLU A 118 1.14 2.64 -16.30
C GLU A 118 1.17 2.48 -14.77
N LEU A 119 1.40 3.57 -14.02
CA LEU A 119 1.27 3.55 -12.56
C LEU A 119 -0.20 3.46 -12.14
N ILE A 120 -0.54 2.50 -11.30
CA ILE A 120 -1.92 2.21 -10.86
C ILE A 120 -2.10 2.46 -9.37
N ALA A 121 -1.13 2.03 -8.55
CA ALA A 121 -1.13 2.27 -7.11
C ALA A 121 0.31 2.40 -6.61
N GLU A 122 0.49 3.28 -5.63
CA GLU A 122 1.74 3.52 -4.93
C GLU A 122 1.40 3.65 -3.43
N ASN A 123 2.18 2.99 -2.59
CA ASN A 123 2.12 3.14 -1.14
C ASN A 123 3.51 2.78 -0.60
N ASP A 124 4.32 3.80 -0.34
CA ASP A 124 5.78 3.73 -0.30
C ASP A 124 6.36 3.34 1.07
N GLU A 125 5.61 3.55 2.15
CA GLU A 125 6.03 3.23 3.53
C GLU A 125 5.14 2.20 4.27
N CYS A 126 4.16 1.54 3.64
CA CYS A 126 3.19 0.71 4.37
C CYS A 126 3.73 -0.55 5.07
N PHE A 127 4.95 -0.98 4.78
CA PHE A 127 5.57 -2.15 5.41
C PHE A 127 6.75 -1.78 6.31
N SER A 128 6.85 -2.45 7.45
CA SER A 128 8.07 -2.47 8.27
C SER A 128 9.28 -3.08 7.55
N SER A 129 10.47 -2.81 8.08
CA SER A 129 11.73 -3.38 7.56
C SER A 129 11.78 -4.91 7.69
N GLU A 130 12.54 -5.59 6.82
CA GLU A 130 12.94 -6.98 7.04
C GLU A 130 13.89 -7.13 8.25
N ASN A 131 14.48 -6.03 8.71
CA ASN A 131 15.40 -6.02 9.85
C ASN A 131 14.73 -5.76 11.20
N GLU A 132 13.40 -5.67 11.29
CA GLU A 132 12.74 -5.38 12.56
C GLU A 132 13.04 -6.39 13.69
N ASP A 133 12.59 -6.06 14.90
CA ASP A 133 12.60 -6.98 16.02
C ASP A 133 11.35 -7.89 15.95
N GLY A 134 11.56 -9.21 15.93
CA GLY A 134 10.47 -10.20 16.01
C GLY A 134 10.10 -10.61 17.45
N GLY A 135 10.68 -9.94 18.45
CA GLY A 135 10.44 -10.18 19.87
C GLY A 135 11.01 -11.51 20.32
N VAL A 136 10.16 -12.53 20.40
CA VAL A 136 10.57 -13.90 20.81
C VAL A 136 11.22 -14.66 19.64
N TYR A 137 11.17 -14.13 18.42
CA TYR A 137 11.68 -14.77 17.21
C TYR A 137 12.21 -13.76 16.17
N TYR A 138 12.45 -14.21 14.93
CA TYR A 138 12.84 -13.31 13.84
C TYR A 138 11.63 -12.55 13.27
N ALA A 139 11.84 -11.34 12.76
CA ALA A 139 10.78 -10.55 12.14
C ALA A 139 10.18 -11.27 10.89
N PRO A 140 8.85 -11.37 10.75
CA PRO A 140 8.20 -12.13 9.69
C PRO A 140 8.71 -11.83 8.26
N GLU A 141 8.98 -12.88 7.50
CA GLU A 141 9.44 -12.77 6.12
C GLU A 141 8.27 -12.42 5.19
N LEU A 142 8.28 -11.20 4.66
CA LEU A 142 7.27 -10.72 3.71
C LEU A 142 7.65 -11.05 2.25
N SER A 143 6.77 -11.75 1.54
CA SER A 143 6.86 -12.02 0.11
C SER A 143 5.59 -11.58 -0.66
N LEU A 144 5.73 -11.37 -1.97
CA LEU A 144 4.66 -10.97 -2.87
C LEU A 144 4.39 -12.08 -3.90
N GLU A 145 3.12 -12.44 -4.09
CA GLU A 145 2.67 -13.39 -5.10
C GLU A 145 1.50 -12.80 -5.90
N ILE A 146 1.44 -13.10 -7.20
CA ILE A 146 0.25 -12.83 -8.03
C ILE A 146 -0.41 -14.17 -8.35
N ASN A 147 -1.61 -14.39 -7.80
CA ASN A 147 -2.36 -15.64 -7.91
C ASN A 147 -3.79 -15.34 -8.35
N LYS A 148 -4.27 -15.95 -9.45
CA LYS A 148 -5.65 -15.82 -9.97
C LYS A 148 -6.16 -14.35 -10.04
N ASN A 149 -5.32 -13.46 -10.57
CA ASN A 149 -5.58 -12.02 -10.66
C ASN A 149 -5.84 -11.34 -9.30
N THR A 150 -5.12 -11.77 -8.26
CA THR A 150 -5.06 -11.13 -6.95
C THR A 150 -3.60 -10.96 -6.54
N LEU A 151 -3.30 -9.87 -5.85
CA LEU A 151 -2.01 -9.65 -5.19
C LEU A 151 -2.12 -10.24 -3.78
N VAL A 152 -1.24 -11.18 -3.47
CA VAL A 152 -1.12 -11.80 -2.15
C VAL A 152 0.13 -11.27 -1.48
N LEU A 153 -0.03 -10.68 -0.31
CA LEU A 153 1.05 -10.29 0.59
C LEU A 153 1.17 -11.39 1.64
N HIS A 154 2.25 -12.17 1.63
CA HIS A 154 2.43 -13.33 2.51
C HIS A 154 3.54 -13.06 3.53
N TYR A 155 3.21 -13.18 4.81
CA TYR A 155 4.12 -13.03 5.94
C TYR A 155 4.38 -14.41 6.56
N ALA A 156 5.61 -14.90 6.47
CA ALA A 156 6.04 -16.17 7.07
C ALA A 156 6.74 -15.94 8.41
N HIS A 157 6.24 -16.54 9.50
CA HIS A 157 6.82 -16.44 10.84
C HIS A 157 7.34 -17.79 11.35
N GLY A 158 7.78 -18.65 10.43
CA GLY A 158 8.39 -19.95 10.70
C GLY A 158 7.52 -20.86 11.56
N ARG A 159 8.06 -21.30 12.70
CA ARG A 159 7.37 -22.19 13.66
C ARG A 159 6.12 -21.58 14.32
N TYR A 160 5.89 -20.27 14.18
CA TYR A 160 4.71 -19.58 14.71
C TYR A 160 3.59 -19.42 13.69
N GLY A 161 3.81 -19.87 12.44
CA GLY A 161 2.81 -19.87 11.38
C GLY A 161 3.02 -18.76 10.36
N TYR A 162 1.93 -18.27 9.77
CA TYR A 162 1.96 -17.31 8.66
C TYR A 162 0.62 -16.59 8.51
N TRP A 163 0.61 -15.46 7.79
CA TRP A 163 -0.62 -14.82 7.36
C TRP A 163 -0.53 -14.23 5.95
N GLN A 164 -1.68 -13.96 5.36
CA GLN A 164 -1.85 -13.46 4.01
C GLN A 164 -2.90 -12.34 3.97
N TYR A 165 -2.57 -11.25 3.28
CA TYR A 165 -3.54 -10.25 2.84
C TYR A 165 -3.76 -10.43 1.33
N ILE A 166 -5.02 -10.53 0.90
CA ILE A 166 -5.38 -10.82 -0.49
C ILE A 166 -6.12 -9.62 -1.06
N PHE A 167 -5.49 -8.95 -2.02
CA PHE A 167 -6.00 -7.75 -2.69
C PHE A 167 -6.45 -8.06 -4.11
N ARG A 168 -7.51 -7.38 -4.57
CA ARG A 168 -7.97 -7.40 -5.96
C ARG A 168 -8.11 -5.98 -6.49
N TYR A 169 -7.67 -5.76 -7.73
CA TYR A 169 -7.98 -4.51 -8.41
C TYR A 169 -9.48 -4.44 -8.77
N GLN A 170 -10.18 -3.47 -8.18
CA GLN A 170 -11.58 -3.15 -8.44
C GLN A 170 -11.89 -1.72 -7.98
N ASN A 171 -12.91 -1.08 -8.55
CA ASN A 171 -13.29 0.31 -8.21
C ASN A 171 -12.14 1.34 -8.33
N ASN A 172 -11.19 1.08 -9.25
CA ASN A 172 -9.96 1.85 -9.48
C ASN A 172 -8.94 1.85 -8.32
N ASP A 173 -8.95 0.82 -7.48
CA ASP A 173 -7.93 0.61 -6.44
C ASP A 173 -7.72 -0.89 -6.17
N PHE A 174 -6.73 -1.25 -5.36
CA PHE A 174 -6.57 -2.59 -4.80
C PHE A 174 -7.35 -2.70 -3.49
N GLU A 175 -8.51 -3.35 -3.53
CA GLU A 175 -9.33 -3.58 -2.34
C GLU A 175 -8.98 -4.93 -1.67
N LEU A 176 -8.85 -4.94 -0.34
CA LEU A 176 -8.64 -6.14 0.47
C LEU A 176 -9.90 -7.01 0.44
N ILE A 177 -9.83 -8.16 -0.23
CA ILE A 177 -10.94 -9.09 -0.41
C ILE A 177 -10.88 -10.29 0.54
N GLY A 178 -9.69 -10.62 1.06
CA GLY A 178 -9.52 -11.68 2.04
C GLY A 178 -8.31 -11.50 2.95
N TYR A 179 -8.37 -12.15 4.11
CA TYR A 179 -7.25 -12.35 5.02
C TYR A 179 -7.23 -13.81 5.46
N TYR A 180 -6.06 -14.41 5.55
CA TYR A 180 -5.89 -15.76 6.09
C TYR A 180 -4.73 -15.74 7.08
N GLY A 181 -4.96 -16.10 8.34
CA GLY A 181 -3.92 -16.25 9.35
C GLY A 181 -3.92 -17.67 9.91
N SER A 182 -2.74 -18.27 10.06
CA SER A 182 -2.50 -19.56 10.72
C SER A 182 -1.52 -19.33 11.86
N SER A 183 -1.96 -19.55 13.10
CA SER A 183 -1.08 -19.54 14.28
C SER A 183 -0.64 -20.97 14.56
N ASN A 184 0.67 -21.19 14.67
CA ASN A 184 1.25 -22.53 14.78
C ASN A 184 2.14 -22.68 16.04
N ARG A 185 2.29 -23.94 16.48
CA ARG A 185 3.26 -24.38 17.48
C ARG A 185 4.18 -25.43 16.85
N GLY A 186 5.14 -24.96 16.05
CA GLY A 186 5.96 -25.86 15.23
C GLY A 186 5.13 -26.45 14.09
N PRO A 187 5.02 -27.78 13.95
CA PRO A 187 4.23 -28.41 12.90
C PRO A 187 2.72 -28.33 13.14
N ILE A 188 2.28 -28.07 14.38
CA ILE A 188 0.87 -28.10 14.79
C ILE A 188 0.22 -26.74 14.50
N VAL A 189 -0.89 -26.74 13.79
CA VAL A 189 -1.76 -25.56 13.68
C VAL A 189 -2.58 -25.43 14.96
N VAL A 190 -2.47 -24.30 15.64
CA VAL A 190 -3.19 -24.00 16.88
C VAL A 190 -4.55 -23.39 16.55
N ASN A 191 -4.56 -22.35 15.72
CA ASN A 191 -5.80 -21.77 15.19
C ASN A 191 -5.63 -21.19 13.78
N ILE A 192 -6.76 -21.03 13.08
CA ILE A 192 -6.85 -20.36 11.77
C ILE A 192 -7.94 -19.30 11.83
N THR A 193 -7.63 -18.11 11.31
CA THR A 193 -8.61 -17.05 11.01
C THR A 193 -8.69 -16.85 9.51
N ASP A 194 -9.84 -17.19 8.91
CA ASP A 194 -10.10 -17.11 7.46
C ASP A 194 -11.22 -16.11 7.18
N VAL A 195 -10.89 -14.98 6.56
CA VAL A 195 -11.79 -13.83 6.35
C VAL A 195 -12.05 -13.65 4.86
N ASN A 196 -13.33 -13.59 4.51
CA ASN A 196 -13.79 -13.14 3.21
C ASN A 196 -14.54 -11.80 3.36
N PHE A 197 -13.87 -10.70 3.01
CA PHE A 197 -14.47 -9.36 3.11
C PHE A 197 -15.56 -9.12 2.07
N SER A 198 -15.52 -9.82 0.92
CA SER A 198 -16.58 -9.74 -0.09
C SER A 198 -17.91 -10.27 0.45
N THR A 199 -17.90 -11.38 1.18
CA THR A 199 -19.10 -11.96 1.84
C THR A 199 -19.32 -11.47 3.28
N ARG A 200 -18.42 -10.63 3.81
CA ARG A 200 -18.35 -10.19 5.22
C ARG A 200 -18.48 -11.36 6.21
N THR A 201 -17.74 -12.44 5.93
CA THR A 201 -17.73 -13.66 6.75
C THR A 201 -16.31 -13.91 7.28
N CYS A 202 -16.19 -14.18 8.57
CA CYS A 202 -14.98 -14.63 9.23
C CYS A 202 -15.20 -16.06 9.75
N VAL A 203 -14.22 -16.94 9.56
CA VAL A 203 -14.22 -18.32 10.04
C VAL A 203 -13.03 -18.52 10.95
N TYR A 204 -13.31 -18.72 12.23
CA TYR A 204 -12.32 -19.12 13.23
C TYR A 204 -12.31 -20.65 13.32
N LYS A 205 -11.13 -21.23 13.43
CA LYS A 205 -10.92 -22.67 13.58
C LYS A 205 -9.91 -22.91 14.70
N ASP A 206 -10.36 -23.47 15.81
CA ASP A 206 -9.49 -23.82 16.96
C ASP A 206 -9.17 -25.30 16.94
N ASN A 207 -7.89 -25.67 16.93
CA ASN A 207 -7.51 -27.08 17.03
C ASN A 207 -7.69 -27.56 18.48
N ILE A 208 -8.68 -28.42 18.71
CA ILE A 208 -9.02 -28.94 20.05
C ILE A 208 -7.99 -29.97 20.56
N ASN A 209 -7.10 -30.41 19.68
CA ASN A 209 -5.97 -31.31 19.97
C ASN A 209 -4.63 -30.55 19.95
N SER A 210 -4.62 -29.21 19.99
CA SER A 210 -3.38 -28.40 19.87
C SER A 210 -2.34 -28.62 20.98
N ASP A 211 -2.71 -29.29 22.07
CA ASP A 211 -1.80 -29.69 23.16
C ASP A 211 -1.31 -31.15 23.09
N ASP A 212 -1.81 -31.95 22.14
CA ASP A 212 -1.42 -33.34 21.93
C ASP A 212 -0.68 -33.49 20.59
N ASP A 213 0.65 -33.47 20.67
CA ASP A 213 1.56 -33.53 19.51
C ASP A 213 1.48 -34.88 18.74
N GLU A 214 0.83 -35.92 19.28
CA GLU A 214 0.61 -37.22 18.61
C GLU A 214 -0.78 -37.36 17.97
N ALA A 215 -1.73 -36.48 18.30
CA ALA A 215 -3.10 -36.54 17.81
C ALA A 215 -3.30 -35.87 16.44
N GLU A 216 -4.21 -36.40 15.62
CA GLU A 216 -4.62 -35.74 14.38
C GLU A 216 -5.31 -34.39 14.67
N GLU A 217 -5.02 -33.37 13.85
CA GLU A 217 -5.61 -32.05 14.00
C GLU A 217 -7.14 -32.09 13.86
N LYS A 218 -7.84 -31.47 14.81
CA LYS A 218 -9.31 -31.46 14.81
C LYS A 218 -9.85 -30.10 15.21
N PHE A 219 -10.51 -29.45 14.27
CA PHE A 219 -10.93 -28.06 14.44
C PHE A 219 -12.39 -27.94 14.96
N LYS A 220 -12.58 -27.17 16.03
CA LYS A 220 -13.85 -26.52 16.35
C LYS A 220 -13.97 -25.32 15.41
N VAL A 221 -15.07 -25.21 14.67
CA VAL A 221 -15.27 -24.16 13.66
C VAL A 221 -16.38 -23.20 14.09
N LYS A 222 -16.11 -21.90 14.00
CA LYS A 222 -17.03 -20.81 14.31
C LYS A 222 -17.08 -19.82 13.16
N THR A 223 -18.27 -19.56 12.63
CA THR A 223 -18.47 -18.66 11.49
C THR A 223 -19.27 -17.44 11.92
N VAL A 224 -18.68 -16.25 11.81
CA VAL A 224 -19.27 -14.97 12.21
C VAL A 224 -19.46 -14.08 10.97
N LYS A 225 -20.57 -13.32 10.94
CA LYS A 225 -20.78 -12.25 9.95
C LYS A 225 -20.54 -10.90 10.59
N PHE A 226 -19.76 -10.05 9.92
CA PHE A 226 -19.40 -8.72 10.42
C PHE A 226 -20.00 -7.60 9.57
N LYS A 227 -20.06 -6.38 10.11
CA LYS A 227 -20.67 -5.23 9.43
C LYS A 227 -19.59 -4.26 8.93
N ARG A 228 -19.07 -4.50 7.72
CA ARG A 228 -18.18 -3.56 7.02
C ARG A 228 -18.83 -3.05 5.73
N LYS A 229 -18.94 -1.72 5.60
CA LYS A 229 -19.57 -1.06 4.44
C LYS A 229 -18.63 -1.10 3.23
N ASN A 230 -17.44 -0.53 3.40
CA ASN A 230 -16.39 -0.41 2.37
C ASN A 230 -15.28 -1.43 2.65
N LEU A 231 -14.60 -1.91 1.59
CA LEU A 231 -13.37 -2.68 1.73
C LEU A 231 -12.20 -1.74 2.06
N ILE A 232 -11.15 -2.27 2.70
CA ILE A 232 -9.89 -1.53 2.89
C ILE A 232 -9.22 -1.41 1.52
N LYS A 233 -8.77 -0.22 1.15
CA LYS A 233 -7.93 -0.04 -0.04
C LYS A 233 -6.46 -0.06 0.34
N LEU A 234 -5.63 -0.58 -0.55
CA LEU A 234 -4.18 -0.61 -0.37
C LEU A 234 -3.60 0.82 -0.22
N SER A 235 -4.16 1.79 -0.94
CA SER A 235 -3.81 3.22 -0.85
C SER A 235 -4.18 3.90 0.48
N GLU A 236 -5.05 3.27 1.29
CA GLU A 236 -5.53 3.79 2.58
C GLU A 236 -4.80 3.17 3.79
N ILE A 237 -3.92 2.17 3.58
CA ILE A 237 -3.17 1.50 4.65
C ILE A 237 -1.90 2.27 4.96
N THR A 238 -1.80 2.88 6.14
CA THR A 238 -0.59 3.59 6.59
C THR A 238 0.49 2.65 7.09
N ASP A 239 0.09 1.60 7.81
CA ASP A 239 0.99 0.54 8.31
C ASP A 239 0.23 -0.79 8.31
N PHE A 240 0.86 -1.86 7.83
CA PHE A 240 0.31 -3.21 7.94
C PHE A 240 0.41 -3.78 9.36
N ASP A 241 1.38 -3.32 10.16
CA ASP A 241 1.56 -3.81 11.54
C ASP A 241 0.47 -3.27 12.50
N GLU A 242 -0.14 -2.13 12.17
CA GLU A 242 -1.25 -1.50 12.92
C GLU A 242 -2.63 -1.72 12.26
N LEU A 243 -2.74 -2.58 11.24
CA LEU A 243 -3.93 -2.67 10.39
C LEU A 243 -5.14 -3.35 11.08
N ASP A 244 -6.09 -2.54 11.55
CA ASP A 244 -7.38 -3.04 12.04
C ASP A 244 -8.27 -3.59 10.90
N LEU A 245 -8.45 -4.90 10.91
CA LEU A 245 -9.33 -5.63 10.00
C LEU A 245 -10.82 -5.45 10.32
N GLY A 246 -11.18 -4.85 11.46
CA GLY A 246 -12.56 -4.60 11.88
C GLY A 246 -13.35 -5.90 12.09
N LEU A 247 -12.67 -6.92 12.60
CA LEU A 247 -13.23 -8.24 12.89
C LEU A 247 -13.90 -8.24 14.27
N PRO A 248 -14.94 -9.06 14.49
CA PRO A 248 -15.51 -9.24 15.82
C PRO A 248 -14.53 -10.01 16.71
N ASP A 249 -14.61 -9.79 18.02
CA ASP A 249 -13.84 -10.56 18.99
C ASP A 249 -14.21 -12.05 18.93
N ASP A 250 -13.23 -12.93 19.12
CA ASP A 250 -13.45 -14.38 19.13
C ASP A 250 -13.99 -14.90 20.47
N GLU A 251 -14.28 -14.03 21.44
CA GLU A 251 -14.87 -14.41 22.73
C GLU A 251 -16.39 -14.70 22.63
N GLN A 252 -16.75 -15.89 22.10
CA GLN A 252 -18.03 -16.61 22.32
C GLN A 252 -17.83 -18.13 22.08
#